data_AF-A0A8J7YHY4-F1
#
_entry.id   AF-A0A8J7YHY4-F1
#
_cell.length_a   1.000
_cell.length_b   1.000
_cell.length_c   1.000
_cell.angle_alpha   90.00
_cell.angle_beta   90.00
_cell.angle_gamma   90.00
#
_symmetry.space_group_name_H-M   'P 1'
#
loop_
_entity.id
_entity.type
_entity.pdbx_description
1 polymer ?
#
loop_
_entity_poly.entity_id
_entity_poly.type
_entity_poly.pdbx_seq_one_letter_code
_entity_poly.pdbx_strand_id
1 'polypeptide(L)'
;MDLIILTLYLGYFLLILGTIGVIMGPKVNDPLNRLLNIEVPSLGLMLIFLAYNQTLALMTYIAINSIIILVFVRAIIKNEELEA
;
A
#
# COMPACT_ATOMS: atom_id res chain seq x y z
N MET A 1 -16.31 -21.07 -4.89
CA MET A 1 -15.67 -20.40 -3.74
C MET A 1 -16.52 -19.18 -3.45
N ASP A 2 -16.90 -18.95 -2.19
CA ASP A 2 -17.67 -17.74 -1.83
C ASP A 2 -16.85 -16.49 -2.21
N LEU A 3 -17.52 -15.45 -2.74
CA LEU A 3 -16.86 -14.22 -3.18
C LEU A 3 -16.08 -13.59 -2.01
N ILE A 4 -16.65 -13.63 -0.81
CA ILE A 4 -16.04 -13.10 0.41
C ILE A 4 -14.72 -13.83 0.73
N ILE A 5 -14.73 -15.16 0.62
CA ILE A 5 -13.55 -15.99 0.88
C ILE A 5 -12.47 -15.72 -0.17
N LEU A 6 -12.86 -15.57 -1.44
CA LEU A 6 -11.91 -15.23 -2.52
C LEU A 6 -11.26 -13.86 -2.29
N THR A 7 -12.05 -12.85 -1.93
CA THR A 7 -11.56 -11.50 -1.61
C THR A 7 -10.58 -11.51 -0.45
N LEU A 8 -10.88 -12.29 0.60
CA LEU A 8 -10.02 -12.43 1.78
C LEU A 8 -8.67 -13.08 1.43
N TYR A 9 -8.67 -14.18 0.68
CA TYR A 9 -7.43 -14.84 0.23
C TYR A 9 -6.61 -13.96 -0.71
N LEU A 10 -7.26 -13.26 -1.63
CA LEU A 10 -6.58 -12.30 -2.51
C LEU A 10 -5.96 -11.15 -1.70
N GLY A 11 -6.67 -10.66 -0.69
CA GLY A 11 -6.16 -9.65 0.23
C GLY A 11 -4.89 -10.10 0.96
N TYR A 12 -4.89 -11.30 1.55
CA TYR A 12 -3.70 -11.86 2.19
C TYR A 12 -2.55 -12.10 1.21
N PHE A 13 -2.85 -12.59 0.01
CA PHE A 13 -1.86 -12.82 -1.03
C PHE A 13 -1.15 -11.52 -1.43
N LEU A 14 -1.91 -10.47 -1.71
CA LEU A 14 -1.38 -9.15 -2.05
C LEU A 14 -0.64 -8.50 -0.87
N LEU A 15 -1.11 -8.69 0.36
CA LEU A 15 -0.46 -8.13 1.55
C LEU A 15 0.92 -8.78 1.77
N ILE A 16 1.00 -10.11 1.71
CA ILE A 16 2.26 -10.84 1.92
C ILE A 16 3.23 -10.58 0.77
N LEU A 17 2.81 -10.81 -0.48
CA LEU A 17 3.69 -10.63 -1.63
C LEU A 17 4.04 -9.17 -1.88
N GLY A 18 3.09 -8.26 -1.65
CA GLY A 18 3.32 -6.82 -1.74
C GLY A 18 4.37 -6.36 -0.73
N THR A 19 4.31 -6.84 0.52
CA THR A 19 5.31 -6.51 1.54
C THR A 19 6.70 -7.01 1.15
N ILE A 20 6.79 -8.22 0.61
CA ILE A 20 8.05 -8.75 0.08
C ILE A 20 8.53 -7.91 -1.12
N GLY A 21 7.61 -7.49 -1.99
CA GLY A 21 7.88 -6.62 -3.13
C GLY A 21 8.36 -5.22 -2.75
N VAL A 22 7.98 -4.69 -1.57
CA VAL A 22 8.53 -3.43 -1.07
C VAL A 22 10.01 -3.56 -0.70
N ILE A 23 10.43 -4.72 -0.21
CA ILE A 23 11.80 -4.95 0.28
C ILE A 23 12.73 -5.45 -0.84
N MET A 24 12.26 -6.42 -1.63
CA MET A 24 13.04 -7.12 -2.66
C MET A 24 12.54 -6.87 -4.08
N GLY A 25 11.58 -5.97 -4.27
CA GLY A 25 11.00 -5.71 -5.58
C GLY A 25 11.90 -4.93 -6.54
N PRO A 26 11.39 -4.65 -7.74
CA PRO A 26 12.11 -3.86 -8.72
C PRO A 26 12.31 -2.42 -8.23
N LYS A 27 13.51 -1.88 -8.46
CA LYS A 27 13.87 -0.46 -8.20
C LYS A 27 13.64 0.03 -6.76
N VAL A 28 13.78 -0.83 -5.76
CA VAL A 28 13.63 -0.48 -4.33
C VAL A 28 14.60 0.60 -3.81
N ASN A 29 15.68 0.86 -4.55
CA ASN A 29 16.66 1.89 -4.21
C ASN A 29 16.15 3.32 -4.47
N ASP A 30 15.19 3.46 -5.38
CA ASP A 30 14.56 4.75 -5.67
C ASP A 30 13.36 4.94 -4.71
N PRO A 31 13.36 6.00 -3.88
CA PRO A 31 12.29 6.24 -2.90
C PRO A 31 10.90 6.33 -3.52
N LEU A 32 10.78 6.88 -4.74
CA LEU A 32 9.49 7.03 -5.43
C LEU A 32 8.96 5.67 -5.91
N ASN A 33 9.83 4.85 -6.50
CA ASN A 33 9.45 3.49 -6.91
C ASN A 33 9.12 2.61 -5.70
N ARG A 34 9.83 2.79 -4.58
CA ARG A 34 9.52 2.10 -3.33
C ARG A 34 8.17 2.52 -2.75
N LEU A 35 7.78 3.80 -2.87
CA LEU A 35 6.45 4.28 -2.48
C LEU A 35 5.35 3.59 -3.31
N LEU A 36 5.54 3.46 -4.62
CA LEU A 36 4.58 2.75 -5.48
C LEU A 36 4.47 1.25 -5.12
N ASN A 37 5.57 0.62 -4.73
CA ASN A 37 5.53 -0.79 -4.29
C ASN A 37 4.72 -0.97 -2.99
N ILE A 38 4.62 0.07 -2.14
CA ILE A 38 3.81 0.05 -0.89
C ILE A 38 2.30 0.06 -1.17
N GLU A 39 1.89 0.51 -2.35
CA GLU A 39 0.48 0.50 -2.73
C GLU A 39 -0.07 -0.91 -2.96
N VAL A 40 0.76 -1.85 -3.38
CA VAL A 40 0.36 -3.26 -3.57
C VAL A 40 -0.12 -3.92 -2.26
N PRO A 41 0.65 -3.89 -1.15
CA PRO A 41 0.16 -4.41 0.12
C PRO A 41 -0.97 -3.56 0.73
N SER A 42 -1.01 -2.24 0.45
CA SER A 42 -2.11 -1.36 0.85
C SER A 42 -3.46 -1.82 0.26
N LEU A 43 -3.49 -2.13 -1.05
CA LEU A 43 -4.66 -2.72 -1.71
C LEU A 43 -5.07 -4.05 -1.08
N GLY A 44 -4.09 -4.89 -0.72
CA GLY A 44 -4.34 -6.15 -0.01
C GLY A 44 -5.06 -5.95 1.32
N LEU A 45 -4.63 -4.97 2.11
CA LEU A 45 -5.27 -4.62 3.38
C LEU A 45 -6.70 -4.10 3.19
N MET A 46 -6.95 -3.29 2.16
CA MET A 46 -8.29 -2.78 1.85
C MET A 46 -9.27 -3.90 1.48
N LEU A 47 -8.82 -4.92 0.74
CA LEU A 47 -9.63 -6.10 0.44
C LEU A 47 -9.98 -6.91 1.70
N ILE A 48 -9.05 -6.98 2.67
CA ILE A 48 -9.31 -7.62 3.97
C ILE A 48 -10.38 -6.84 4.74
N PHE A 49 -10.30 -5.51 4.81
CA PHE A 49 -11.35 -4.71 5.46
C PHE A 49 -12.71 -4.84 4.78
N LEU A 50 -12.72 -4.94 3.45
CA LEU A 50 -13.94 -5.18 2.68
C LEU A 50 -14.55 -6.56 3.00
N ALA A 51 -13.74 -7.61 3.07
CA ALA A 51 -14.20 -8.96 3.40
C ALA A 51 -14.77 -9.08 4.83
N TYR A 52 -14.23 -8.32 5.78
CA TYR A 52 -14.75 -8.25 7.16
C TYR A 52 -15.87 -7.22 7.35
N ASN A 53 -16.32 -6.55 6.28
CA ASN A 53 -17.33 -5.49 6.35
C ASN A 53 -16.99 -4.35 7.34
N GLN A 54 -15.69 -4.03 7.47
CA GLN A 54 -15.19 -2.99 8.36
C GLN A 54 -15.14 -1.64 7.63
N THR A 55 -16.29 -1.10 7.23
CA THR A 55 -16.39 0.09 6.37
C THR A 55 -15.72 1.33 6.99
N LEU A 56 -15.88 1.53 8.31
CA LEU A 56 -15.27 2.67 8.99
C LEU A 56 -13.73 2.61 8.93
N ALA A 57 -13.16 1.43 9.16
CA ALA A 57 -11.72 1.22 9.05
C ALA A 57 -11.23 1.41 7.62
N LEU A 58 -11.95 0.86 6.63
CA LEU A 58 -11.63 0.99 5.21
C LEU A 58 -11.58 2.46 4.76
N MET A 59 -12.64 3.22 5.04
CA MET A 59 -12.73 4.63 4.64
C MET A 59 -11.66 5.48 5.31
N THR A 60 -11.40 5.24 6.60
CA THR A 60 -10.35 5.95 7.34
C THR A 60 -8.97 5.64 6.77
N TYR A 61 -8.71 4.37 6.45
CA TYR A 61 -7.46 3.94 5.86
C TYR A 61 -7.23 4.59 4.50
N ILE A 62 -8.24 4.57 3.60
CA ILE A 62 -8.15 5.22 2.28
C ILE A 62 -7.86 6.70 2.41
N ALA A 63 -8.56 7.41 3.29
CA ALA A 63 -8.41 8.84 3.47
C ALA A 63 -7.00 9.20 3.97
N ILE A 64 -6.54 8.52 5.03
CA ILE A 64 -5.23 8.79 5.63
C ILE A 64 -4.10 8.35 4.69
N ASN A 65 -4.20 7.17 4.07
CA ASN A 65 -3.21 6.69 3.11
C ASN A 65 -3.01 7.70 1.96
N SER A 66 -4.11 8.20 1.39
CA SER A 66 -4.06 9.21 0.32
C SER A 66 -3.33 10.49 0.75
N ILE A 67 -3.58 10.98 1.97
CA ILE A 67 -2.90 12.15 2.52
C ILE A 67 -1.41 11.86 2.74
N ILE A 68 -1.08 10.68 3.27
CA ILE A 68 0.29 10.25 3.54
C ILE A 68 1.11 10.15 2.25
N ILE A 69 0.54 9.64 1.15
CA ILE A 69 1.22 9.60 -0.16
C ILE A 69 1.62 11.01 -0.61
N LEU A 70 0.72 12.00 -0.50
CA LEU A 70 1.02 13.38 -0.87
C LEU A 70 2.17 13.96 -0.05
N VAL A 71 2.18 13.69 1.26
CA VAL A 71 3.26 14.10 2.17
C VAL A 71 4.57 13.40 1.82
N PHE A 72 4.55 12.09 1.54
CA PHE A 72 5.74 11.34 1.17
C PHE A 72 6.34 11.80 -0.15
N VAL A 73 5.53 12.04 -1.18
CA VAL A 73 6.03 12.55 -2.47
C VAL A 73 6.74 13.90 -2.26
N ARG A 74 6.16 14.81 -1.46
CA ARG A 74 6.80 16.09 -1.11
C ARG A 74 8.11 15.89 -0.34
N ALA A 75 8.13 14.95 0.60
CA ALA A 75 9.32 14.64 1.38
C ALA A 75 10.45 14.04 0.53
N ILE A 76 10.13 13.15 -0.42
CA ILE A 76 11.09 12.53 -1.35
C ILE A 76 11.75 13.60 -2.22
N ILE A 77 10.95 14.44 -2.88
CA ILE A 77 11.47 15.54 -3.72
C ILE A 77 12.39 16.44 -2.89
N LYS A 78 11.98 16.76 -1.65
CA LYS A 78 12.80 17.61 -0.79
C LYS A 78 14.11 16.96 -0.37
N ASN A 79 14.11 15.65 -0.15
CA ASN A 79 15.32 14.90 0.18
C ASN A 79 16.31 14.89 -1.00
N GLU A 80 15.81 14.66 -2.21
CA GLU A 80 16.61 14.73 -3.43
C GLU A 80 17.23 16.13 -3.66
N GLU A 81 16.51 17.20 -3.32
CA GLU A 81 17.04 18.58 -3.37
C GLU A 81 18.15 18.85 -2.33
N LEU A 82 18.14 18.17 -1.19
CA LEU A 82 19.12 18.41 -0.10
C LEU A 82 20.40 17.57 -0.27
N GLU A 83 20.31 16.45 -1.00
CA GLU A 83 21.43 15.57 -1.33
C GLU A 83 22.22 16.04 -2.57
N ALA A 84 21.70 17.02 -3.33
CA ALA A 84 22.31 17.65 -4.50
C ALA A 84 23.17 18.87 -4.14
#